data_AF-A0A8T3VR45-F1
#
_entry.id   AF-A0A8T3VR45-F1
#
_cell.length_a   1.000
_cell.length_b   1.000
_cell.length_c   1.000
_cell.angle_alpha   90.00
_cell.angle_beta   90.00
_cell.angle_gamma   90.00
#
_symmetry.space_group_name_H-M   'P 1'
#
loop_
_entity.id
_entity.type
_entity.pdbx_description
1 polymer ?
#
loop_
_entity_poly.entity_id
_entity_poly.type
_entity_poly.pdbx_seq_one_letter_code
_entity_poly.pdbx_strand_id
1 'polypeptide(L)'
;MSLIIAYVGKKGCVMASDKRRIAYFGNNRQALEDELYDGSITTDDELMKRSKELDVPIKITDDADKLRIVGNTVRGEVSTKGSHETKRKRIYGTTNGYQIVELIGSETKSRNAGEKGIILFGNDFAKKQAETLIQRRWKASHSLRLMGDIFEEILGEIAQKTPTIGKEFDVLIQQPKFNPSEAQKHLNITIDADIKVLTKYRQQLTEEMIQKTREIELANKIIDEGPVGKVDSIDGKMIEVKLNEKTQAFNFNWKPLAGPNQKVMMFADTDDIKVGDKVIIKDEVLCLKRNKSPLSCNIILCSL
;
A
#
# COMPACT_ATOMS: atom_id res chain seq x y z
N MET A 1 -7.65 11.56 -4.32
CA MET A 1 -7.36 12.91 -4.81
C MET A 1 -7.04 13.80 -3.60
N SER A 2 -6.45 14.98 -3.81
CA SER A 2 -6.02 15.88 -2.75
C SER A 2 -5.79 17.29 -3.30
N LEU A 3 -5.73 18.29 -2.44
CA LEU A 3 -5.14 19.58 -2.74
C LEU A 3 -3.85 19.75 -1.93
N ILE A 4 -2.72 19.99 -2.61
CA ILE A 4 -1.47 20.44 -1.99
C ILE A 4 -1.21 21.87 -2.43
N ILE A 5 -1.01 22.76 -1.47
CA ILE A 5 -0.62 24.15 -1.67
C ILE A 5 0.80 24.31 -1.15
N ALA A 6 1.74 24.72 -2.00
CA ALA A 6 3.13 24.90 -1.63
C ALA A 6 3.62 26.30 -1.98
N TYR A 7 4.20 27.01 -1.01
CA TYR A 7 5.06 28.16 -1.27
C TYR A 7 6.51 27.75 -1.18
N VAL A 8 7.30 28.27 -2.11
CA VAL A 8 8.75 28.09 -2.16
C VAL A 8 9.39 29.44 -2.47
N GLY A 9 10.37 29.86 -1.68
CA GLY A 9 11.06 31.11 -1.93
C GLY A 9 12.23 31.39 -0.99
N LYS A 10 12.63 32.66 -0.92
CA LYS A 10 13.79 33.11 -0.11
C LYS A 10 13.61 32.87 1.40
N LYS A 11 12.36 32.87 1.87
CA LYS A 11 12.02 32.66 3.28
C LYS A 11 12.13 31.18 3.69
N GLY A 12 12.00 30.28 2.72
CA GLY A 12 11.91 28.84 2.93
C GLY A 12 10.80 28.23 2.10
N CYS A 13 10.28 27.11 2.57
CA CYS A 13 9.17 26.38 2.00
C CYS A 13 8.10 26.16 3.07
N VAL A 14 6.83 26.35 2.69
CA VAL A 14 5.67 25.90 3.46
C VAL A 14 4.75 25.14 2.52
N MET A 15 4.30 23.96 2.94
CA MET A 15 3.29 23.18 2.23
C MET A 15 2.12 22.86 3.15
N ALA A 16 0.92 22.93 2.62
CA ALA A 16 -0.29 22.48 3.29
C ALA A 16 -1.04 21.47 2.42
N SER A 17 -1.68 20.49 3.04
CA SER A 17 -2.46 19.46 2.36
C SER A 17 -3.56 18.92 3.24
N ASP A 18 -4.64 18.45 2.62
CA ASP A 18 -5.66 17.65 3.30
C ASP A 18 -5.21 16.20 3.52
N LYS A 19 -5.84 15.49 4.46
CA LYS A 19 -5.56 14.07 4.75
C LYS A 19 -6.48 13.08 4.04
N ARG A 20 -7.38 13.53 3.18
CA ARG A 20 -8.37 12.66 2.56
C ARG A 20 -7.81 11.76 1.48
N ARG A 21 -8.27 10.52 1.46
CA ARG A 21 -8.02 9.55 0.41
C ARG A 21 -9.33 8.92 0.02
N ILE A 22 -9.61 8.96 -1.28
CA ILE A 22 -10.72 8.25 -1.88
C ILE A 22 -10.12 7.15 -2.74
N ALA A 23 -10.45 5.91 -2.42
CA ALA A 23 -10.15 4.73 -3.23
C ALA A 23 -11.39 4.36 -4.03
N TYR A 24 -11.23 4.23 -5.34
CA TYR A 24 -12.25 3.80 -6.28
C TYR A 24 -12.02 2.34 -6.63
N PHE A 25 -13.08 1.54 -6.64
CA PHE A 25 -13.06 0.15 -7.05
C PHE A 25 -13.97 -0.05 -8.27
N GLY A 26 -13.66 -1.05 -9.10
CA GLY A 26 -14.40 -1.31 -10.35
C GLY A 26 -13.89 -0.53 -11.56
N ASN A 27 -14.53 -0.76 -12.71
CA ASN A 27 -14.05 -0.29 -14.02
C ASN A 27 -14.67 1.04 -14.48
N ASN A 28 -15.83 1.43 -13.94
CA ASN A 28 -16.58 2.63 -14.35
C ASN A 28 -16.16 3.92 -13.62
N ARG A 29 -14.96 3.94 -13.03
CA ARG A 29 -14.49 5.05 -12.18
C ARG A 29 -14.44 6.42 -12.87
N GLN A 30 -14.19 6.47 -14.17
CA GLN A 30 -13.91 7.73 -14.88
C GLN A 30 -15.10 8.69 -14.81
N ALA A 31 -16.33 8.19 -15.01
CA ALA A 31 -17.52 9.03 -14.96
C ALA A 31 -17.71 9.70 -13.58
N LEU A 32 -17.50 8.93 -12.50
CA LEU A 32 -17.59 9.47 -11.14
C LEU A 32 -16.47 10.49 -10.86
N GLU A 33 -15.25 10.22 -11.36
CA GLU A 33 -14.14 11.16 -11.23
C GLU A 33 -14.42 12.48 -11.98
N ASP A 34 -14.99 12.42 -13.18
CA ASP A 34 -15.30 13.59 -14.00
C ASP A 34 -16.34 14.50 -13.32
N GLU A 35 -17.46 13.93 -12.83
CA GLU A 35 -18.50 14.66 -12.06
C GLU A 35 -17.97 15.25 -10.74
N LEU A 36 -16.97 14.60 -10.17
CA LEU A 36 -16.32 15.06 -8.95
C LEU A 36 -15.30 16.18 -9.23
N TYR A 37 -14.67 16.18 -10.40
CA TYR A 37 -13.64 17.14 -10.81
C TYR A 37 -14.17 18.39 -11.49
N ASP A 38 -15.36 18.34 -12.06
CA ASP A 38 -16.05 19.53 -12.57
C ASP A 38 -16.79 20.30 -11.46
N GLY A 39 -16.98 19.68 -10.30
CA GLY A 39 -17.64 20.27 -9.13
C GLY A 39 -19.14 19.99 -9.05
N SER A 40 -19.68 19.07 -9.86
CA SER A 40 -21.09 18.65 -9.80
C SER A 40 -21.43 17.93 -8.50
N ILE A 41 -20.45 17.28 -7.88
CA ILE A 41 -20.57 16.62 -6.58
C ILE A 41 -19.93 17.51 -5.51
N THR A 42 -20.74 17.99 -4.58
CA THR A 42 -20.34 18.99 -3.58
C THR A 42 -20.25 18.43 -2.16
N THR A 43 -20.95 17.32 -1.87
CA THR A 43 -21.00 16.69 -0.55
C THR A 43 -20.62 15.21 -0.54
N ASP A 44 -20.26 14.70 0.64
CA ASP A 44 -19.97 13.28 0.86
C ASP A 44 -21.18 12.40 0.56
N ASP A 45 -22.39 12.85 0.92
CA ASP A 45 -23.62 12.12 0.67
C ASP A 45 -23.94 12.03 -0.84
N GLU A 46 -23.74 13.13 -1.57
CA GLU A 46 -23.84 13.14 -3.04
C GLU A 46 -22.83 12.18 -3.66
N LEU A 47 -21.58 12.20 -3.19
CA LEU A 47 -20.53 11.30 -3.68
C LEU A 47 -20.91 9.83 -3.45
N MET A 48 -21.38 9.49 -2.25
CA MET A 48 -21.81 8.12 -1.92
C MET A 48 -23.05 7.68 -2.70
N LYS A 49 -23.95 8.62 -3.03
CA LYS A 49 -25.12 8.34 -3.86
C LYS A 49 -24.71 8.08 -5.31
N ARG A 50 -23.93 8.98 -5.91
CA ARG A 50 -23.44 8.85 -7.28
C ARG A 50 -22.56 7.61 -7.46
N SER A 51 -21.74 7.28 -6.47
CA SER A 51 -20.90 6.09 -6.51
C SER A 51 -21.74 4.80 -6.58
N LYS A 52 -22.88 4.73 -5.86
CA LYS A 52 -23.82 3.61 -5.94
C LYS A 52 -24.55 3.56 -7.28
N GLU A 53 -24.99 4.72 -7.79
CA GLU A 53 -25.70 4.81 -9.08
C GLU A 53 -24.83 4.40 -10.27
N LEU A 54 -23.51 4.65 -10.18
CA LEU A 54 -22.54 4.28 -11.21
C LEU A 54 -21.88 2.90 -10.99
N ASP A 55 -22.27 2.18 -9.94
CA ASP A 55 -21.65 0.91 -9.51
C ASP A 55 -20.12 1.02 -9.36
N VAL A 56 -19.69 2.10 -8.72
CA VAL A 56 -18.29 2.36 -8.37
C VAL A 56 -18.19 2.33 -6.84
N PRO A 57 -17.86 1.18 -6.23
CA PRO A 57 -17.61 1.15 -4.80
C PRO A 57 -16.46 2.11 -4.46
N ILE A 58 -16.64 2.89 -3.39
CA ILE A 58 -15.62 3.82 -2.90
C ILE A 58 -15.31 3.57 -1.43
N LYS A 59 -14.07 3.85 -1.05
CA LYS A 59 -13.66 3.93 0.36
C LYS A 59 -13.01 5.29 0.60
N ILE A 60 -13.52 5.99 1.61
CA ILE A 60 -13.05 7.30 2.02
C ILE A 60 -12.33 7.15 3.37
N THR A 61 -11.13 7.70 3.48
CA THR A 61 -10.38 7.80 4.74
C THR A 61 -9.74 9.19 4.85
N ASP A 62 -9.53 9.68 6.06
CA ASP A 62 -8.91 10.99 6.34
C ASP A 62 -7.56 10.84 7.07
N ASP A 63 -6.81 9.80 6.73
CA ASP A 63 -5.56 9.37 7.40
C ASP A 63 -4.31 9.43 6.50
N ALA A 64 -4.38 10.13 5.37
CA ALA A 64 -3.31 10.10 4.39
C ALA A 64 -2.18 11.11 4.70
N ASP A 65 -0.97 10.58 4.92
CA ASP A 65 0.28 11.36 4.95
C ASP A 65 0.71 11.83 3.55
N LYS A 66 0.25 13.01 3.12
CA LYS A 66 0.60 13.55 1.79
C LYS A 66 1.82 14.45 1.82
N LEU A 67 2.12 15.03 2.97
CA LEU A 67 3.31 15.82 3.21
C LEU A 67 4.29 15.04 4.09
N ARG A 68 5.58 15.13 3.79
CA ARG A 68 6.64 14.58 4.64
C ARG A 68 7.87 15.48 4.62
N ILE A 69 8.58 15.54 5.74
CA ILE A 69 9.92 16.11 5.78
C ILE A 69 10.91 15.03 5.32
N VAL A 70 11.75 15.37 4.35
CA VAL A 70 12.83 14.50 3.85
C VAL A 70 14.13 15.31 3.90
N GLY A 71 14.92 15.13 4.95
CA GLY A 71 16.06 15.99 5.22
C GLY A 71 15.64 17.45 5.43
N ASN A 72 16.25 18.39 4.71
CA ASN A 72 15.94 19.83 4.77
C ASN A 72 14.92 20.27 3.71
N THR A 73 14.04 19.35 3.29
CA THR A 73 13.07 19.53 2.21
C THR A 73 11.69 19.08 2.68
N VAL A 74 10.64 19.78 2.27
CA VAL A 74 9.26 19.30 2.39
C VAL A 74 8.88 18.61 1.08
N ARG A 75 8.38 17.38 1.16
CA ARG A 75 7.85 16.63 0.03
C ARG A 75 6.34 16.57 0.11
N GLY A 76 5.66 17.06 -0.91
CA GLY A 76 4.24 16.81 -1.16
C GLY A 76 4.05 15.75 -2.23
N GLU A 77 3.12 14.82 -2.06
CA GLU A 77 2.79 13.79 -3.04
C GLU A 77 1.29 13.66 -3.29
N VAL A 78 0.91 13.69 -4.56
CA VAL A 78 -0.39 13.20 -5.02
C VAL A 78 -0.20 11.95 -5.87
N SER A 79 -1.10 10.98 -5.74
CA SER A 79 -1.02 9.72 -6.47
C SER A 79 -2.38 9.29 -7.01
N THR A 80 -2.37 8.72 -8.22
CA THR A 80 -3.52 8.05 -8.83
C THR A 80 -3.16 6.60 -9.07
N LYS A 81 -3.99 5.67 -8.57
CA LYS A 81 -3.81 4.24 -8.78
C LYS A 81 -4.65 3.79 -9.97
N GLY A 82 -3.99 3.34 -11.04
CA GLY A 82 -4.60 2.60 -12.13
C GLY A 82 -4.73 1.12 -11.82
N SER A 83 -5.38 0.37 -12.73
CA SER A 83 -5.45 -1.10 -12.69
C SER A 83 -4.07 -1.76 -12.83
N HIS A 84 -3.16 -1.15 -13.61
CA HIS A 84 -1.84 -1.72 -13.91
C HIS A 84 -0.66 -0.90 -13.35
N GLU A 85 -0.84 0.41 -13.15
CA GLU A 85 0.24 1.31 -12.75
C GLU A 85 -0.22 2.37 -11.75
N THR A 86 0.69 2.76 -10.85
CA THR A 86 0.49 3.91 -9.97
C THR A 86 1.27 5.09 -10.52
N LYS A 87 0.57 6.19 -10.82
CA LYS A 87 1.17 7.47 -11.19
C LYS A 87 1.30 8.32 -9.94
N ARG A 88 2.48 8.89 -9.70
CA ARG A 88 2.74 9.80 -8.58
C ARG A 88 3.30 11.10 -9.10
N LYS A 89 2.84 12.20 -8.55
CA LYS A 89 3.40 13.53 -8.80
C LYS A 89 3.84 14.10 -7.46
N ARG A 90 5.13 14.38 -7.37
CA ARG A 90 5.78 14.88 -6.15
C ARG A 90 6.31 16.27 -6.37
N ILE A 91 6.19 17.10 -5.34
CA ILE A 91 6.94 18.35 -5.22
C ILE A 91 7.90 18.20 -4.04
N TYR A 92 9.14 18.61 -4.26
CA TYR A 92 10.16 18.72 -3.23
C TYR A 92 10.52 20.20 -3.13
N GLY A 93 10.27 20.83 -2.00
CA GLY A 93 10.51 22.26 -1.78
C GLY A 93 11.48 22.52 -0.63
N THR A 94 12.40 23.44 -0.85
CA THR A 94 13.34 23.94 0.15
C THR A 94 13.55 25.44 -0.04
N THR A 95 14.33 26.10 0.80
CA THR A 95 14.65 27.52 0.61
C THR A 95 15.29 27.75 -0.75
N ASN A 96 14.76 28.70 -1.53
CA ASN A 96 15.25 29.09 -2.87
C ASN A 96 15.18 28.00 -3.96
N GLY A 97 14.47 26.90 -3.76
CA GLY A 97 14.35 25.91 -4.84
C GLY A 97 13.26 24.88 -4.60
N TYR A 98 12.66 24.44 -5.70
CA TYR A 98 11.83 23.24 -5.73
C TYR A 98 12.11 22.40 -6.97
N GLN A 99 11.71 21.14 -6.91
CA GLN A 99 11.59 20.28 -8.07
C GLN A 99 10.28 19.51 -8.04
N ILE A 100 9.67 19.38 -9.21
CA ILE A 100 8.50 18.54 -9.45
C ILE A 100 8.96 17.27 -10.15
N VAL A 101 8.59 16.12 -9.61
CA VAL A 101 8.96 14.80 -10.12
C VAL A 101 7.71 14.00 -10.41
N GLU A 102 7.60 13.46 -11.62
CA GLU A 102 6.54 12.54 -11.99
C GLU A 102 7.10 11.12 -12.07
N LEU A 103 6.45 10.21 -11.36
CA LEU A 103 6.83 8.81 -11.28
C LEU A 103 5.72 7.93 -11.85
N ILE A 104 6.11 6.92 -12.63
CA ILE A 104 5.24 5.78 -12.95
C ILE A 104 5.87 4.56 -12.30
N GLY A 105 5.15 3.96 -11.35
CA GLY A 105 5.72 2.92 -10.55
C GLY A 105 6.81 3.45 -9.61
N SER A 106 8.07 3.07 -9.87
CA SER A 106 9.29 3.60 -9.26
C SER A 106 10.17 4.38 -10.26
N GLU A 107 9.77 4.45 -11.52
CA GLU A 107 10.55 5.09 -12.57
C GLU A 107 10.25 6.59 -12.63
N THR A 108 11.30 7.41 -12.76
CA THR A 108 11.15 8.83 -13.02
C THR A 108 10.83 9.07 -14.49
N LYS A 109 9.70 9.71 -14.77
CA LYS A 109 9.29 10.09 -16.13
C LYS A 109 9.64 11.53 -16.46
N SER A 110 9.49 12.44 -15.49
CA SER A 110 9.86 13.84 -15.67
C SER A 110 10.40 14.42 -14.37
N ARG A 111 11.28 15.41 -14.51
CA ARG A 111 11.83 16.20 -13.40
C ARG A 111 11.98 17.63 -13.87
N ASN A 112 11.31 18.56 -13.19
CA ASN A 112 11.29 19.98 -13.53
C ASN A 112 11.74 20.79 -12.32
N ALA A 113 12.80 21.58 -12.49
CA ALA A 113 13.31 22.47 -11.46
C ALA A 113 12.68 23.87 -11.56
N GLY A 114 12.48 24.50 -10.41
CA GLY A 114 12.13 25.90 -10.31
C GLY A 114 12.72 26.53 -9.04
N GLU A 115 12.77 27.86 -9.00
CA GLU A 115 13.36 28.56 -7.86
C GLU A 115 12.33 28.97 -6.82
N LYS A 116 11.32 29.72 -7.24
CA LYS A 116 10.35 30.37 -6.35
C LYS A 116 8.97 30.35 -6.97
N GLY A 117 7.94 30.19 -6.15
CA GLY A 117 6.57 30.19 -6.62
C GLY A 117 5.58 29.69 -5.60
N ILE A 118 4.31 29.75 -5.98
CA ILE A 118 3.23 29.01 -5.35
C ILE A 118 2.86 27.88 -6.32
N ILE A 119 2.94 26.64 -5.84
CA ILE A 119 2.68 25.44 -6.63
C ILE A 119 1.42 24.77 -6.06
N LEU A 120 0.52 24.39 -6.95
CA LEU A 120 -0.74 23.73 -6.62
C LEU A 120 -0.80 22.36 -7.27
N PHE A 121 -1.00 21.32 -6.46
CA PHE A 121 -1.44 20.02 -6.96
C PHE A 121 -2.88 19.77 -6.54
N GLY A 122 -3.66 19.18 -7.44
CA GLY A 122 -5.02 18.75 -7.16
C GLY A 122 -5.84 18.65 -8.44
N ASN A 123 -7.11 18.29 -8.28
CA ASN A 123 -8.07 18.34 -9.39
C ASN A 123 -8.33 19.79 -9.82
N ASP A 124 -8.91 19.95 -11.01
CA ASP A 124 -9.06 21.28 -11.62
C ASP A 124 -9.99 22.20 -10.83
N PHE A 125 -11.08 21.68 -10.26
CA PHE A 125 -11.97 22.44 -9.39
C PHE A 125 -11.23 22.99 -8.16
N ALA A 126 -10.58 22.12 -7.39
CA ALA A 126 -9.86 22.50 -6.17
C ALA A 126 -8.72 23.49 -6.44
N LYS A 127 -7.96 23.28 -7.53
CA LYS A 127 -6.90 24.22 -7.93
C LYS A 127 -7.46 25.60 -8.26
N LYS A 128 -8.53 25.70 -9.06
CA LYS A 128 -9.14 26.98 -9.43
C LYS A 128 -9.67 27.75 -8.20
N GLN A 129 -10.29 27.04 -7.26
CA GLN A 129 -10.73 27.64 -5.99
C GLN A 129 -9.54 28.13 -5.17
N ALA A 130 -8.48 27.33 -5.05
CA ALA A 130 -7.26 27.69 -4.34
C ALA A 130 -6.58 28.90 -4.95
N GLU A 131 -6.41 28.96 -6.28
CA GLU A 131 -5.82 30.11 -6.99
C GLU A 131 -6.57 31.41 -6.66
N THR A 132 -7.90 31.37 -6.71
CA THR A 132 -8.75 32.52 -6.41
C THR A 132 -8.57 33.01 -4.98
N LEU A 133 -8.54 32.10 -4.00
CA LEU A 133 -8.40 32.45 -2.60
C LEU A 133 -6.98 32.94 -2.26
N ILE A 134 -5.95 32.31 -2.85
CA ILE A 134 -4.55 32.72 -2.70
C ILE A 134 -4.39 34.14 -3.23
N GLN A 135 -4.86 34.45 -4.44
CA GLN A 135 -4.73 35.80 -5.01
C GLN A 135 -5.36 36.89 -4.12
N ARG A 136 -6.43 36.58 -3.38
CA ARG A 136 -7.11 37.51 -2.48
C ARG A 136 -6.38 37.71 -1.15
N ARG A 137 -5.82 36.64 -0.58
CA ARG A 137 -5.27 36.63 0.79
C ARG A 137 -3.75 36.78 0.86
N TRP A 138 -3.06 36.37 -0.19
CA TRP A 138 -1.62 36.30 -0.22
C TRP A 138 -0.94 37.66 -0.30
N LYS A 139 0.12 37.85 0.49
CA LYS A 139 1.05 38.98 0.37
C LYS A 139 2.48 38.50 0.51
N ALA A 140 3.39 39.03 -0.31
CA ALA A 140 4.80 38.67 -0.29
C ALA A 140 5.49 38.95 1.07
N SER A 141 4.95 39.88 1.86
CA SER A 141 5.46 40.26 3.18
C SER A 141 5.18 39.21 4.28
N HIS A 142 4.21 38.31 4.11
CA HIS A 142 3.80 37.36 5.15
C HIS A 142 4.95 36.46 5.66
N SER A 143 4.90 36.06 6.93
CA SER A 143 5.85 35.06 7.46
C SER A 143 5.47 33.66 6.98
N LEU A 144 6.40 32.70 6.96
CA LEU A 144 6.09 31.31 6.58
C LEU A 144 4.98 30.70 7.44
N ARG A 145 4.93 31.05 8.72
CA ARG A 145 3.87 30.60 9.63
C ARG A 145 2.50 31.14 9.20
N LEU A 146 2.39 32.45 8.99
CA LEU A 146 1.15 33.07 8.50
C LEU A 146 0.74 32.53 7.12
N MET A 147 1.70 32.23 6.26
CA MET A 147 1.43 31.58 4.97
C MET A 147 0.84 30.17 5.16
N GLY A 148 1.36 29.41 6.14
CA GLY A 148 0.80 28.12 6.55
C GLY A 148 -0.63 28.24 7.04
N ASP A 149 -0.90 29.18 7.95
CA ASP A 149 -2.24 29.45 8.49
C ASP A 149 -3.23 29.80 7.36
N ILE A 150 -2.82 30.68 6.43
CA ILE A 150 -3.63 31.03 5.24
C ILE A 150 -3.91 29.81 4.38
N PHE A 151 -2.92 28.94 4.15
CA PHE A 151 -3.14 27.75 3.32
C PHE A 151 -4.09 26.75 3.99
N GLU A 152 -4.01 26.59 5.31
CA GLU A 152 -4.94 25.77 6.08
C GLU A 152 -6.37 26.31 6.00
N GLU A 153 -6.57 27.62 6.17
CA GLU A 153 -7.89 28.27 5.99
C GLU A 153 -8.46 28.04 4.57
N ILE A 154 -7.60 28.16 3.55
CA ILE A 154 -7.98 27.94 2.15
C ILE A 154 -8.42 26.49 1.95
N LEU A 155 -7.69 25.52 2.50
CA LEU A 155 -8.09 24.10 2.45
C LEU A 155 -9.45 23.90 3.14
N GLY A 156 -9.65 24.51 4.32
CA GLY A 156 -10.91 24.47 5.05
C GLY A 156 -12.11 24.99 4.25
N GLU A 157 -11.94 26.10 3.54
CA GLU A 157 -13.00 26.67 2.70
C GLU A 157 -13.32 25.84 1.47
N ILE A 158 -12.31 25.19 0.87
CA ILE A 158 -12.53 24.34 -0.31
C ILE A 158 -13.14 23.00 0.11
N ALA A 159 -12.77 22.45 1.28
CA ALA A 159 -13.36 21.24 1.84
C ALA A 159 -14.88 21.33 2.08
N GLN A 160 -15.42 22.56 2.22
CA GLN A 160 -16.87 22.79 2.30
C GLN A 160 -17.59 22.72 0.95
N LYS A 161 -16.85 22.74 -0.16
CA LYS A 161 -17.38 22.87 -1.52
C LYS A 161 -17.18 21.61 -2.38
N THR A 162 -16.39 20.66 -1.90
CA THR A 162 -16.12 19.41 -2.62
C THR A 162 -15.74 18.30 -1.65
N PRO A 163 -16.23 17.07 -1.88
CA PRO A 163 -15.87 15.92 -1.05
C PRO A 163 -14.49 15.36 -1.41
N THR A 164 -13.74 15.99 -2.32
CA THR A 164 -12.37 15.59 -2.68
C THR A 164 -11.32 15.96 -1.63
N ILE A 165 -11.65 16.86 -0.71
CA ILE A 165 -10.75 17.41 0.30
C ILE A 165 -11.31 17.11 1.69
N GLY A 166 -10.47 16.58 2.57
CA GLY A 166 -10.84 16.27 3.95
C GLY A 166 -10.93 17.51 4.82
N LYS A 167 -11.40 17.32 6.06
CA LYS A 167 -11.50 18.39 7.07
C LYS A 167 -10.26 18.49 7.96
N GLU A 168 -9.35 17.52 7.84
CA GLU A 168 -8.08 17.50 8.55
C GLU A 168 -6.94 17.84 7.61
N PHE A 169 -6.00 18.65 8.11
CA PHE A 169 -4.93 19.23 7.33
C PHE A 169 -3.57 18.99 8.00
N ASP A 170 -2.53 18.92 7.18
CA ASP A 170 -1.14 19.04 7.62
C ASP A 170 -0.53 20.31 7.03
N VAL A 171 0.28 20.99 7.83
CA VAL A 171 1.12 22.11 7.40
C VAL A 171 2.56 21.83 7.81
N LEU A 172 3.47 21.77 6.84
CA LEU A 172 4.90 21.54 7.07
C LEU A 172 5.72 22.72 6.57
N ILE A 173 6.72 23.11 7.36
CA ILE A 173 7.61 24.25 7.09
C ILE A 173 9.07 23.80 7.15
N GLN A 174 9.87 24.24 6.18
CA GLN A 174 11.33 24.11 6.19
C GLN A 174 11.99 25.41 5.76
N GLN A 175 13.03 25.83 6.47
CA GLN A 175 13.75 27.09 6.23
C GLN A 175 15.27 26.95 6.36
N PRO A 176 15.91 25.96 5.69
CA PRO A 176 17.36 25.87 5.68
C PRO A 176 17.98 27.11 5.00
N LYS A 177 19.24 27.40 5.31
CA LYS A 177 19.97 28.49 4.63
C LYS A 177 20.64 27.94 3.37
N PHE A 178 19.99 28.12 2.22
CA PHE A 178 20.54 27.77 0.91
C PHE A 178 20.44 28.94 -0.06
N ASN A 179 21.50 29.16 -0.84
CA ASN A 179 21.38 29.91 -2.08
C ASN A 179 20.71 29.04 -3.18
N PRO A 180 20.28 29.62 -4.32
CA PRO A 180 19.58 28.86 -5.36
C PRO A 180 20.35 27.64 -5.90
N SER A 181 21.68 27.74 -6.04
CA SER A 181 22.52 26.63 -6.54
C SER A 181 22.64 25.51 -5.50
N GLU A 182 22.87 25.86 -4.25
CA GLU A 182 22.89 24.92 -3.12
C GLU A 182 21.54 24.20 -2.97
N ALA A 183 20.44 24.93 -3.13
CA ALA A 183 19.10 24.37 -3.07
C ALA A 183 18.90 23.28 -4.14
N GLN A 184 19.24 23.57 -5.40
CA GLN A 184 19.09 22.58 -6.49
C GLN A 184 20.02 21.36 -6.30
N LYS A 185 21.25 21.57 -5.82
CA LYS A 185 22.16 20.47 -5.49
C LYS A 185 21.59 19.60 -4.37
N HIS A 186 21.07 20.20 -3.30
CA HIS A 186 20.44 19.50 -2.19
C HIS A 186 19.21 18.70 -2.65
N LEU A 187 18.36 19.30 -3.49
CA LEU A 187 17.16 18.65 -4.02
C LEU A 187 17.53 17.43 -4.86
N ASN A 188 18.51 17.52 -5.76
CA ASN A 188 18.95 16.37 -6.57
C ASN A 188 19.34 15.18 -5.69
N ILE A 189 20.21 15.40 -4.69
CA ILE A 189 20.67 14.34 -3.79
C ILE A 189 19.49 13.76 -2.99
N THR A 190 18.63 14.62 -2.45
CA THR A 190 17.50 14.21 -1.59
C THR A 190 16.48 13.40 -2.38
N ILE A 191 16.14 13.84 -3.59
CA ILE A 191 15.17 13.18 -4.46
C ILE A 191 15.68 11.81 -4.88
N ASP A 192 16.95 11.71 -5.30
CA ASP A 192 17.52 10.43 -5.74
C ASP A 192 17.56 9.42 -4.59
N ALA A 193 17.89 9.87 -3.38
CA ALA A 193 17.84 9.04 -2.18
C ALA A 193 16.41 8.58 -1.84
N ASP A 194 15.43 9.48 -1.87
CA ASP A 194 14.02 9.16 -1.58
C ASP A 194 13.41 8.20 -2.61
N ILE A 195 13.75 8.36 -3.90
CA ILE A 195 13.33 7.44 -4.96
C ILE A 195 13.99 6.07 -4.76
N LYS A 196 15.27 6.01 -4.38
CA LYS A 196 15.95 4.73 -4.08
C LYS A 196 15.29 3.99 -2.92
N VAL A 197 14.86 4.69 -1.88
CA VAL A 197 14.08 4.11 -0.77
C VAL A 197 12.75 3.56 -1.27
N LEU A 198 12.03 4.32 -2.11
CA LEU A 198 10.77 3.86 -2.72
C LEU A 198 10.97 2.59 -3.55
N THR A 199 12.04 2.51 -4.35
CA THR A 199 12.34 1.34 -5.18
C THR A 199 12.59 0.10 -4.32
N LYS A 200 13.40 0.21 -3.27
CA LYS A 200 13.67 -0.90 -2.34
C LYS A 200 12.39 -1.37 -1.64
N TYR A 201 11.58 -0.43 -1.15
CA TYR A 201 10.32 -0.76 -0.50
C TYR A 201 9.37 -1.51 -1.45
N ARG A 202 9.33 -1.13 -2.73
CA ARG A 202 8.53 -1.85 -3.74
C ARG A 202 9.06 -3.25 -4.05
N GLN A 203 10.38 -3.42 -4.10
CA GLN A 203 10.98 -4.74 -4.28
C GLN A 203 10.59 -5.67 -3.13
N GLN A 204 10.72 -5.20 -1.89
CA GLN A 204 10.30 -5.95 -0.70
C GLN A 204 8.81 -6.32 -0.77
N LEU A 205 7.91 -5.37 -1.08
CA LEU A 205 6.48 -5.67 -1.24
C LEU A 205 6.20 -6.69 -2.34
N THR A 206 6.99 -6.69 -3.41
CA THR A 206 6.84 -7.65 -4.51
C THR A 206 7.25 -9.06 -4.06
N GLU A 207 8.37 -9.17 -3.33
CA GLU A 207 8.83 -10.43 -2.74
C GLU A 207 7.83 -10.97 -1.72
N GLU A 208 7.30 -10.11 -0.84
CA GLU A 208 6.25 -10.46 0.12
C GLU A 208 4.98 -10.96 -0.57
N MET A 209 4.55 -10.31 -1.67
CA MET A 209 3.39 -10.78 -2.44
C MET A 209 3.65 -12.11 -3.11
N ILE A 210 4.81 -12.33 -3.72
CA ILE A 210 5.17 -13.63 -4.33
C ILE A 210 5.14 -14.73 -3.27
N GLN A 211 5.72 -14.47 -2.09
CA GLN A 211 5.73 -15.40 -0.98
C GLN A 211 4.30 -15.71 -0.50
N LYS A 212 3.45 -14.68 -0.34
CA LYS A 212 2.05 -14.85 0.07
C LYS A 212 1.24 -15.63 -0.97
N THR A 213 1.42 -15.37 -2.26
CA THR A 213 0.77 -16.14 -3.32
C THR A 213 1.17 -17.61 -3.25
N ARG A 214 2.45 -17.90 -3.05
CA ARG A 214 2.95 -19.27 -2.88
C ARG A 214 2.34 -19.96 -1.65
N GLU A 215 2.23 -19.25 -0.53
CA GLU A 215 1.57 -19.77 0.67
C GLU A 215 0.09 -20.10 0.42
N ILE A 216 -0.62 -19.25 -0.33
CA ILE A 216 -2.02 -19.49 -0.71
C ILE A 216 -2.13 -20.71 -1.64
N GLU A 217 -1.26 -20.82 -2.64
CA GLU A 217 -1.23 -21.97 -3.54
C GLU A 217 -0.96 -23.28 -2.80
N LEU A 218 -0.06 -23.28 -1.80
CA LEU A 218 0.20 -24.43 -0.95
C LEU A 218 -0.97 -24.74 -0.01
N ALA A 219 -1.63 -23.72 0.53
CA ALA A 219 -2.83 -23.89 1.35
C ALA A 219 -3.97 -24.57 0.58
N ASN A 220 -4.16 -24.22 -0.69
CA ASN A 220 -5.13 -24.87 -1.58
C ASN A 220 -4.77 -26.34 -1.90
N LYS A 221 -3.56 -26.80 -1.56
CA LYS A 221 -3.12 -28.18 -1.72
C LYS A 221 -3.14 -28.98 -0.43
N ILE A 222 -3.54 -28.39 0.71
CA ILE A 222 -3.70 -29.16 1.96
C ILE A 222 -4.66 -30.31 1.68
N ILE A 223 -4.27 -31.53 2.08
CA ILE A 223 -5.09 -32.71 1.89
C ILE A 223 -6.18 -32.71 2.98
N ASP A 224 -7.42 -32.53 2.58
CA ASP A 224 -8.63 -32.60 3.41
C ASP A 224 -9.25 -34.01 3.42
N GLU A 225 -9.08 -34.74 2.31
CA GLU A 225 -9.49 -36.14 2.17
C GLU A 225 -8.54 -36.91 1.24
N GLY A 226 -8.20 -38.15 1.60
CA GLY A 226 -7.53 -39.08 0.72
C GLY A 226 -6.30 -39.79 1.31
N PRO A 227 -5.56 -40.53 0.47
CA PRO A 227 -4.39 -41.29 0.92
C PRO A 227 -3.18 -40.39 1.18
N VAL A 228 -2.47 -40.66 2.27
CA VAL A 228 -1.25 -39.94 2.67
C VAL A 228 -0.01 -40.82 2.48
N GLY A 229 -0.06 -42.06 2.94
CA GLY A 229 1.14 -42.91 2.97
C GLY A 229 0.91 -44.26 3.62
N LYS A 230 2.01 -44.88 4.06
CA LYS A 230 1.99 -46.14 4.81
C LYS A 230 2.94 -46.10 5.99
N VAL A 231 2.60 -46.78 7.07
CA VAL A 231 3.49 -46.98 8.22
C VAL A 231 4.71 -47.78 7.78
N ASP A 232 5.90 -47.24 8.01
CA ASP A 232 7.19 -47.83 7.64
C ASP A 232 7.89 -48.44 8.85
N SER A 233 7.89 -47.74 9.99
CA SER A 233 8.41 -48.25 11.27
C SER A 233 7.57 -47.76 12.46
N ILE A 234 7.63 -48.48 13.58
CA ILE A 234 6.84 -48.24 14.80
C ILE A 234 7.79 -48.27 16.00
N ASP A 235 7.75 -47.21 16.81
CA ASP A 235 8.42 -47.11 18.11
C ASP A 235 7.41 -46.65 19.18
N GLY A 236 6.74 -47.63 19.80
CA GLY A 236 5.60 -47.39 20.68
C GLY A 236 4.48 -46.63 19.96
N LYS A 237 4.12 -45.45 20.48
CA LYS A 237 3.10 -44.57 19.91
C LYS A 237 3.64 -43.63 18.81
N MET A 238 4.95 -43.60 18.61
CA MET A 238 5.59 -42.81 17.58
C MET A 238 5.79 -43.68 16.34
N ILE A 239 5.33 -43.22 15.18
CA ILE A 239 5.39 -43.99 13.93
C ILE A 239 6.05 -43.19 12.81
N GLU A 240 6.91 -43.84 12.04
CA GLU A 240 7.38 -43.29 10.76
C GLU A 240 6.39 -43.68 9.67
N VAL A 241 5.91 -42.68 8.94
CA VAL A 241 5.03 -42.86 7.80
C VAL A 241 5.78 -42.48 6.54
N LYS A 242 5.91 -43.42 5.62
CA LYS A 242 6.40 -43.16 4.27
C LYS A 242 5.27 -42.55 3.44
N LEU A 243 5.45 -41.31 3.02
CA LEU A 243 4.51 -40.58 2.17
C LEU A 243 4.36 -41.28 0.82
N ASN A 244 3.19 -41.15 0.20
CA ASN A 244 2.98 -41.67 -1.16
C ASN A 244 3.60 -40.75 -2.23
N GLU A 245 3.47 -41.12 -3.49
CA GLU A 245 4.07 -40.38 -4.63
C GLU A 245 3.43 -39.00 -4.89
N LYS A 246 2.27 -38.72 -4.31
CA LYS A 246 1.48 -37.50 -4.48
C LYS A 246 1.42 -36.63 -3.23
N THR A 247 2.10 -37.00 -2.15
CA THR A 247 2.05 -36.30 -0.87
C THR A 247 3.42 -35.74 -0.50
N GLN A 248 3.41 -34.52 0.00
CA GLN A 248 4.57 -33.81 0.53
C GLN A 248 4.20 -33.17 1.88
N ALA A 249 5.22 -32.90 2.70
CA ALA A 249 5.06 -32.35 4.04
C ALA A 249 5.82 -31.04 4.22
N PHE A 250 5.18 -30.10 4.90
CA PHE A 250 5.73 -28.80 5.25
C PHE A 250 5.61 -28.56 6.76
N ASN A 251 6.41 -27.65 7.29
CA ASN A 251 6.16 -27.10 8.64
C ASN A 251 5.08 -26.00 8.58
N PHE A 252 4.69 -25.46 9.74
CA PHE A 252 3.72 -24.36 9.83
C PHE A 252 4.18 -23.02 9.20
N ASN A 253 5.45 -22.92 8.79
CA ASN A 253 6.00 -21.79 8.04
C ASN A 253 6.17 -22.12 6.54
N TRP A 254 5.48 -23.14 6.03
CA TRP A 254 5.53 -23.57 4.62
C TRP A 254 6.92 -23.96 4.10
N LYS A 255 7.86 -24.27 5.01
CA LYS A 255 9.18 -24.79 4.65
C LYS A 255 9.06 -26.30 4.38
N PRO A 256 9.59 -26.81 3.25
CA PRO A 256 9.50 -28.24 2.95
C PRO A 256 10.27 -29.05 4.00
N LEU A 257 9.64 -30.11 4.48
CA LEU A 257 10.20 -31.07 5.44
C LEU A 257 10.46 -32.43 4.80
N ALA A 258 9.50 -32.92 3.99
CA ALA A 258 9.62 -34.20 3.30
C ALA A 258 8.87 -34.16 1.96
N GLY A 259 9.45 -34.75 0.92
CA GLY A 259 8.84 -34.93 -0.38
C GLY A 259 8.15 -36.29 -0.54
N PRO A 260 7.65 -36.59 -1.75
CA PRO A 260 7.06 -37.88 -2.08
C PRO A 260 8.00 -39.05 -1.77
N ASN A 261 7.43 -40.15 -1.27
CA ASN A 261 8.18 -41.35 -0.87
C ASN A 261 9.22 -41.16 0.25
N GLN A 262 9.30 -39.98 0.86
CA GLN A 262 10.11 -39.75 2.07
C GLN A 262 9.29 -40.02 3.33
N LYS A 263 9.97 -40.07 4.48
CA LYS A 263 9.36 -40.43 5.76
C LYS A 263 9.07 -39.20 6.60
N VAL A 264 7.99 -39.26 7.35
CA VAL A 264 7.60 -38.26 8.36
C VAL A 264 7.18 -38.93 9.65
N MET A 265 7.33 -38.22 10.76
CA MET A 265 6.90 -38.70 12.08
C MET A 265 5.43 -38.36 12.34
N MET A 266 4.69 -39.33 12.85
CA MET A 266 3.32 -39.17 13.35
C MET A 266 3.18 -39.86 14.71
N PHE A 267 2.13 -39.51 15.45
CA PHE A 267 1.83 -40.09 16.76
C PHE A 267 0.45 -40.72 16.74
N ALA A 268 0.34 -41.91 17.31
CA ALA A 268 -0.90 -42.66 17.40
C ALA A 268 -1.41 -42.73 18.84
N ASP A 269 -2.72 -42.68 19.03
CA ASP A 269 -3.32 -42.83 20.36
C ASP A 269 -3.54 -44.29 20.77
N THR A 270 -3.39 -45.22 19.82
CA THR A 270 -3.60 -46.67 19.95
C THR A 270 -2.30 -47.46 19.83
N ASP A 271 -2.28 -48.67 20.39
CA ASP A 271 -1.20 -49.65 20.18
C ASP A 271 -1.53 -50.63 19.04
N ASP A 272 -2.76 -50.62 18.49
CA ASP A 272 -3.15 -51.46 17.34
C ASP A 272 -2.69 -50.83 16.01
N ILE A 273 -1.37 -50.85 15.78
CA ILE A 273 -0.70 -50.35 14.57
C ILE A 273 0.17 -51.45 13.96
N LYS A 274 0.14 -51.59 12.63
CA LYS A 274 1.00 -52.55 11.92
C LYS A 274 1.82 -51.86 10.83
N VAL A 275 3.06 -52.30 10.67
CA VAL A 275 3.89 -51.88 9.52
C VAL A 275 3.15 -52.21 8.23
N GLY A 276 3.10 -51.23 7.32
CA GLY A 276 2.34 -51.30 6.07
C GLY A 276 0.89 -50.80 6.16
N ASP A 277 0.36 -50.49 7.37
CA ASP A 277 -0.96 -49.88 7.52
C ASP A 277 -1.04 -48.58 6.71
N LYS A 278 -2.15 -48.39 5.98
CA LYS A 278 -2.36 -47.20 5.14
C LYS A 278 -2.82 -46.03 6.01
N VAL A 279 -2.16 -44.89 5.85
CA VAL A 279 -2.54 -43.62 6.48
C VAL A 279 -3.35 -42.79 5.51
N ILE A 280 -4.48 -42.28 5.97
CA ILE A 280 -5.42 -41.45 5.19
C ILE A 280 -5.85 -40.24 6.02
N ILE A 281 -6.31 -39.19 5.34
CA ILE A 281 -7.14 -38.15 5.95
C ILE A 281 -8.56 -38.41 5.49
N LYS A 282 -9.51 -38.35 6.43
CA LYS A 282 -10.93 -38.47 6.13
C LYS A 282 -11.69 -37.53 7.06
N ASP A 283 -12.58 -36.72 6.50
CA ASP A 283 -13.35 -35.72 7.24
C ASP A 283 -12.40 -34.83 8.09
N GLU A 284 -11.28 -34.40 7.49
CA GLU A 284 -10.19 -33.63 8.13
C GLU A 284 -9.44 -34.36 9.28
N VAL A 285 -9.74 -35.64 9.52
CA VAL A 285 -9.07 -36.45 10.55
C VAL A 285 -8.02 -37.35 9.92
N LEU A 286 -6.76 -37.16 10.31
CA LEU A 286 -5.66 -38.06 9.99
C LEU A 286 -5.81 -39.37 10.78
N CYS A 287 -5.89 -40.50 10.09
CA CYS A 287 -6.14 -41.79 10.74
C CYS A 287 -5.58 -43.00 9.96
N LEU A 288 -5.54 -44.16 10.62
CA LEU A 288 -5.27 -45.44 9.97
C LEU A 288 -6.51 -45.94 9.22
N LYS A 289 -6.37 -46.27 7.94
CA LYS A 289 -7.49 -46.76 7.11
C LYS A 289 -8.14 -48.03 7.66
N ARG A 290 -7.36 -48.90 8.30
CA ARG A 290 -7.79 -50.24 8.75
C ARG A 290 -8.80 -50.17 9.89
N ASN A 291 -8.51 -49.40 10.93
CA ASN A 291 -9.28 -49.36 12.18
C ASN A 291 -9.79 -47.96 12.55
N LYS A 292 -9.55 -46.95 11.69
CA LYS A 292 -9.93 -45.54 11.89
C LYS A 292 -9.31 -44.89 13.14
N SER A 293 -8.25 -45.48 13.69
CA SER A 293 -7.57 -44.89 14.84
C SER A 293 -6.93 -43.55 14.45
N PRO A 294 -7.15 -42.49 15.24
CA PRO A 294 -6.61 -41.17 14.93
C PRO A 294 -5.10 -41.16 15.06
N LEU A 295 -4.48 -40.32 14.23
CA LEU A 295 -3.07 -39.97 14.28
C LEU A 295 -2.95 -38.46 14.41
N SER A 296 -1.86 -38.00 15.02
CA SER A 296 -1.51 -36.58 15.08
C SER A 296 -0.10 -36.35 14.53
N CYS A 297 0.13 -35.15 14.01
CA CYS A 297 1.44 -34.73 13.52
C CYS A 297 1.58 -33.21 13.57
N ASN A 298 2.81 -32.72 13.69
CA ASN A 298 3.12 -31.28 13.73
C ASN A 298 3.63 -30.78 12.37
N ILE A 299 2.98 -31.21 11.30
CA ILE A 299 3.31 -30.91 9.91
C ILE A 299 2.03 -30.66 9.10
N ILE A 300 2.16 -29.95 7.99
CA ILE A 300 1.10 -29.75 7.00
C ILE A 300 1.32 -30.75 5.87
N LEU A 301 0.31 -31.55 5.55
CA LEU A 301 0.35 -32.51 4.45
C LEU A 301 -0.36 -31.91 3.24
N CYS A 302 0.38 -31.78 2.14
CA CYS A 302 -0.15 -31.25 0.89
C CYS A 302 -0.06 -32.28 -0.24
N SER A 303 -0.98 -32.18 -1.20
CA SER A 303 -0.84 -32.84 -2.49
C SER A 303 0.23 -32.14 -3.34
N LEU A 304 0.76 -32.84 -4.35
CA LEU A 304 1.59 -32.24 -5.40
C LEU A 304 0.78 -31.29 -6.30
#